data_AF-A0A8H6RAC1-F1
#
_entry.id   AF-A0A8H6RAC1-F1
#
_cell.length_a   1.000
_cell.length_b   1.000
_cell.length_c   1.000
_cell.angle_alpha   90.00
_cell.angle_beta   90.00
_cell.angle_gamma   90.00
#
_symmetry.space_group_name_H-M   'P 1'
#
loop_
_entity.id
_entity.type
_entity.pdbx_description
1 polymer ?
#
loop_
_entity_poly.entity_id
_entity_poly.type
_entity_poly.pdbx_seq_one_letter_code
_entity_poly.pdbx_strand_id
1 'polypeptide(L)'
;MHSHKQEYDFYWRLEDYFNLSGKDLKALLLKAGVKIKASASKDALITEKHRLDTGKLNYAACNEAELKKFVIDRLGAKEANGAKKSDLVAKLEAADEELEFKRFLDLPTELRDRIAVFYMGGFGRQNFVKHPTVSGQLQADYSERLRLIGLDHPTQPPLTRVNRQLRSELLPSFYKTCVFNMYFCYTYNATGPRSREVCRIHPDTKDWLQQVGGGNIKYLRNIRLSVMFANTMHTRYQDASTCFVYDLRIDAPKKRQALTSFEWGQWGRPESFYDAARARVEPALKQWVKEINIREGQAKVRFEDVEGLRQAVQSSFQDPWATGYSNVAYPQTKFEDSDEEDDE
;
A
#
# COMPACT_ATOMS: atom_id res chain seq x y z
N MET A 1 -10.17 22.37 12.71
CA MET A 1 -10.10 20.98 12.19
C MET A 1 -9.46 21.01 10.80
N HIS A 2 -8.13 20.99 10.74
CA HIS A 2 -7.42 20.95 9.47
C HIS A 2 -7.46 19.52 8.92
N SER A 3 -7.85 19.42 7.65
CA SER A 3 -8.15 18.17 6.95
C SER A 3 -6.86 17.36 6.70
N HIS A 4 -6.55 16.40 7.58
CA HIS A 4 -5.58 15.31 7.38
C HIS A 4 -5.93 14.36 6.20
N LYS A 5 -6.88 14.72 5.32
CA LYS A 5 -7.38 13.84 4.25
C LYS A 5 -6.48 13.74 3.01
N GLN A 6 -5.46 14.58 2.85
CA GLN A 6 -4.65 14.59 1.61
C GLN A 6 -3.56 13.52 1.57
N GLU A 7 -3.17 12.95 2.72
CA GLU A 7 -2.07 11.97 2.78
C GLU A 7 -2.45 10.56 2.29
N TYR A 8 -3.73 10.29 2.04
CA TYR A 8 -4.22 8.97 1.64
C TYR A 8 -4.33 8.77 0.12
N ASP A 9 -3.92 9.78 -0.67
CA ASP A 9 -4.05 9.84 -2.14
C ASP A 9 -2.70 9.55 -2.87
N PHE A 10 -1.72 8.90 -2.24
CA PHE A 10 -0.40 8.68 -2.86
C PHE A 10 -0.22 7.31 -3.51
N TYR A 11 -1.03 6.30 -3.19
CA TYR A 11 -0.81 4.92 -3.63
C TYR A 11 -0.88 4.69 -5.16
N TRP A 12 -1.47 5.65 -5.88
CA TRP A 12 -1.60 5.64 -7.35
C TRP A 12 -0.63 6.62 -8.02
N ARG A 13 0.05 7.47 -7.24
CA ARG A 13 1.01 8.43 -7.77
C ARG A 13 2.32 7.71 -8.04
N LEU A 14 3.01 8.15 -9.09
CA LEU A 14 4.39 7.75 -9.31
C LEU A 14 5.25 8.37 -8.21
N GLU A 15 6.30 7.68 -7.79
CA GLU A 15 7.32 8.28 -6.93
C GLU A 15 7.92 9.50 -7.64
N ASP A 16 8.23 10.55 -6.88
CA ASP A 16 8.82 11.79 -7.42
C ASP A 16 10.34 11.67 -7.64
N TYR A 17 10.94 10.60 -7.12
CA TYR A 17 12.37 10.25 -7.22
C TYR A 17 13.36 11.31 -6.75
N PHE A 18 12.90 12.40 -6.11
CA PHE A 18 13.76 13.49 -5.66
C PHE A 18 14.68 13.05 -4.52
N ASN A 19 14.28 12.02 -3.77
CA ASN A 19 15.08 11.40 -2.72
C ASN A 19 16.23 10.51 -3.23
N LEU A 20 16.20 10.07 -4.49
CA LEU A 20 17.25 9.21 -5.05
C LEU A 20 18.47 10.02 -5.50
N SER A 21 19.65 9.42 -5.37
CA SER A 21 20.86 10.00 -5.96
C SER A 21 20.84 9.83 -7.49
N GLY A 22 21.52 10.73 -8.21
CA GLY A 22 21.65 10.59 -9.68
C GLY A 22 22.35 9.29 -10.09
N LYS A 23 23.25 8.76 -9.23
CA LYS A 23 23.91 7.46 -9.44
C LYS A 23 22.91 6.30 -9.38
N ASP A 24 22.02 6.31 -8.39
CA ASP A 24 21.02 5.26 -8.21
C ASP A 24 19.99 5.27 -9.33
N LEU A 25 19.51 6.46 -9.72
CA LEU A 25 18.61 6.64 -10.86
C LEU A 25 19.22 6.10 -12.15
N LYS A 26 20.49 6.43 -12.43
CA LYS A 26 21.20 5.92 -13.59
C LYS A 26 21.33 4.40 -13.56
N ALA A 27 21.61 3.81 -12.41
CA ALA A 27 21.69 2.36 -12.25
C ALA A 27 20.33 1.68 -12.50
N LEU A 28 19.23 2.24 -11.98
CA LEU A 28 17.88 1.72 -12.20
C LEU A 28 17.49 1.76 -13.68
N LEU A 29 17.72 2.89 -14.36
CA LEU A 29 17.42 3.07 -15.76
C LEU A 29 18.27 2.16 -16.66
N LEU A 30 19.58 2.04 -16.41
CA LEU A 30 20.46 1.12 -17.14
C LEU A 30 20.05 -0.34 -16.96
N LYS A 31 19.67 -0.74 -15.74
CA LYS A 31 19.15 -2.08 -15.45
C LYS A 31 17.88 -2.39 -16.24
N ALA A 32 17.07 -1.37 -16.52
CA ALA A 32 15.88 -1.48 -17.37
C ALA A 32 16.18 -1.41 -18.88
N GLY A 33 17.45 -1.31 -19.29
CA GLY A 33 17.85 -1.21 -20.69
C GLY A 33 17.69 0.17 -21.32
N VAL A 34 17.43 1.21 -20.52
CA VAL A 34 17.27 2.60 -20.98
C VAL A 34 18.64 3.18 -21.34
N LYS A 35 18.78 3.75 -22.54
CA LYS A 35 20.00 4.45 -22.97
C LYS A 35 20.01 5.86 -22.41
N ILE A 36 21.08 6.22 -21.69
CA ILE A 36 21.19 7.51 -20.99
C ILE A 36 22.52 8.18 -21.37
N LYS A 37 22.50 9.51 -21.54
CA LYS A 37 23.72 10.29 -21.74
C LYS A 37 24.61 10.25 -20.49
N ALA A 38 25.93 10.18 -20.67
CA ALA A 38 26.86 10.14 -19.54
C ALA A 38 26.73 11.37 -18.62
N SER A 39 26.46 12.54 -19.23
CA SER A 39 26.32 13.85 -18.60
C SER A 39 24.86 14.26 -18.30
N ALA A 40 23.92 13.32 -18.24
CA ALA A 40 22.52 13.64 -17.91
C ALA A 40 22.43 14.24 -16.49
N SER A 41 21.68 15.33 -16.35
CA SER A 41 21.35 15.93 -15.04
C SER A 41 20.41 15.02 -14.25
N LYS A 42 20.33 15.23 -12.92
CA LYS A 42 19.40 14.48 -12.06
C LYS A 42 17.95 14.64 -12.54
N ASP A 43 17.52 15.85 -12.88
CA ASP A 43 16.16 16.08 -13.37
C ASP A 43 15.86 15.34 -14.67
N ALA A 44 16.83 15.28 -15.60
CA ALA A 44 16.66 14.48 -16.82
C ALA A 44 16.53 12.98 -16.52
N LEU A 45 17.27 12.47 -15.52
CA LEU A 45 17.12 11.08 -15.06
C LEU A 45 15.76 10.82 -14.42
N ILE A 46 15.25 11.77 -13.62
CA ILE A 46 13.91 11.68 -13.02
C ILE A 46 12.84 11.65 -14.11
N THR A 47 12.92 12.54 -15.10
CA THR A 47 12.00 12.55 -16.26
C THR A 47 12.02 11.22 -17.01
N GLU A 48 13.20 10.67 -17.32
CA GLU A 48 13.32 9.36 -17.98
C GLU A 48 12.74 8.22 -17.11
N LYS A 49 12.90 8.30 -15.79
CA LYS A 49 12.33 7.31 -14.88
C LYS A 49 10.81 7.38 -14.86
N HIS A 50 10.22 8.58 -14.78
CA HIS A 50 8.77 8.76 -14.91
C HIS A 50 8.23 8.23 -16.25
N ARG A 51 8.94 8.48 -17.35
CA ARG A 51 8.56 7.94 -18.68
C ARG A 51 8.58 6.41 -18.66
N LEU A 52 9.63 5.79 -18.11
CA LEU A 52 9.73 4.34 -17.98
C LEU A 52 8.56 3.76 -17.15
N ASP A 53 8.23 4.35 -16.00
CA ASP A 53 7.18 3.82 -15.13
C ASP A 53 5.76 4.03 -15.68
N THR A 54 5.58 5.06 -16.49
CA THR A 54 4.34 5.28 -17.25
C THR A 54 4.26 4.41 -18.51
N GLY A 55 5.26 3.58 -18.79
CA GLY A 55 5.31 2.73 -19.98
C GLY A 55 5.45 3.53 -21.28
N LYS A 56 5.88 4.79 -21.21
CA LYS A 56 6.14 5.64 -22.37
C LYS A 56 7.42 5.17 -23.07
N LEU A 57 7.44 5.25 -24.40
CA LEU A 57 8.58 4.81 -25.19
C LEU A 57 9.75 5.79 -25.01
N ASN A 58 10.98 5.25 -24.91
CA ASN A 58 12.20 6.04 -25.01
C ASN A 58 12.56 6.25 -26.49
N TYR A 59 12.20 7.42 -27.01
CA TYR A 59 12.43 7.78 -28.41
C TYR A 59 13.90 8.04 -28.75
N ALA A 60 14.78 8.28 -27.77
CA ALA A 60 16.20 8.47 -28.03
C ALA A 60 16.85 7.22 -28.63
N ALA A 61 16.31 6.03 -28.30
CA ALA A 61 16.75 4.75 -28.84
C ALA A 61 16.31 4.50 -30.29
N CYS A 62 15.27 5.19 -30.76
CA CYS A 62 14.72 5.01 -32.11
C CYS A 62 15.59 5.71 -33.17
N ASN A 63 15.57 5.16 -34.38
CA ASN A 63 16.17 5.81 -35.55
C ASN A 63 15.20 6.84 -36.17
N GLU A 64 15.70 7.67 -37.09
CA GLU A 64 14.89 8.76 -37.66
C GLU A 64 13.69 8.25 -38.47
N ALA A 65 13.80 7.11 -39.14
CA ALA A 65 12.71 6.53 -39.91
C ALA A 65 11.56 6.05 -38.99
N GLU A 66 11.89 5.41 -37.87
CA GLU A 66 10.92 5.02 -36.85
C GLU A 66 10.22 6.24 -36.24
N LEU A 67 10.97 7.29 -35.92
CA LEU A 67 10.41 8.53 -35.36
C LEU A 67 9.47 9.22 -36.34
N LYS A 68 9.85 9.34 -37.61
CA LYS A 68 8.97 9.87 -38.66
C LYS A 68 7.68 9.05 -38.75
N LYS A 69 7.79 7.73 -38.71
CA LYS A 69 6.61 6.85 -38.71
C LYS A 69 5.71 7.13 -37.50
N PHE A 70 6.25 7.19 -36.29
CA PHE A 70 5.47 7.51 -35.09
C PHE A 70 4.80 8.88 -35.17
N VAL A 71 5.50 9.89 -35.69
CA VAL A 71 4.92 11.24 -35.87
C VAL A 71 3.81 11.21 -36.92
N ILE A 72 3.99 10.53 -38.05
CA ILE A 72 2.95 10.37 -39.08
C ILE A 72 1.71 9.70 -38.48
N ASP A 73 1.89 8.58 -37.78
CA ASP A 73 0.80 7.77 -37.25
C ASP A 73 0.00 8.51 -36.16
N ARG A 74 0.66 9.37 -35.37
CA ARG A 74 0.03 10.05 -34.22
C ARG A 74 -0.39 11.49 -34.49
N LEU A 75 0.42 12.24 -35.23
CA LEU A 75 0.27 13.68 -35.44
C LEU A 75 0.02 14.04 -36.91
N GLY A 76 0.22 13.09 -37.83
CA GLY A 76 0.02 13.28 -39.27
C GLY A 76 1.31 13.65 -40.03
N ALA A 77 1.29 13.46 -41.35
CA ALA A 77 2.48 13.53 -42.18
C ALA A 77 3.14 14.92 -42.27
N LYS A 78 2.37 16.00 -42.09
CA LYS A 78 2.89 17.37 -42.12
C LYS A 78 3.91 17.61 -41.01
N GLU A 79 3.69 17.00 -39.85
CA GLU A 79 4.54 17.19 -38.68
C GLU A 79 5.91 16.50 -38.78
N ALA A 80 6.03 15.51 -39.67
CA ALA A 80 7.24 14.71 -39.86
C ALA A 80 8.20 15.27 -40.93
N ASN A 81 7.72 16.13 -41.82
CA ASN A 81 8.49 16.58 -42.98
C ASN A 81 9.54 17.64 -42.60
N GLY A 82 10.79 17.43 -43.00
CA GLY A 82 11.91 18.37 -42.79
C GLY A 82 12.37 18.57 -41.35
N ALA A 83 11.72 17.92 -40.37
CA ALA A 83 12.07 18.00 -38.96
C ALA A 83 13.31 17.17 -38.64
N LYS A 84 14.18 17.70 -37.76
CA LYS A 84 15.36 16.96 -37.28
C LYS A 84 14.94 15.89 -36.27
N LYS A 85 15.80 14.91 -36.01
CA LYS A 85 15.57 13.86 -35.00
C LYS A 85 15.13 14.43 -33.65
N SER A 86 15.80 15.48 -33.17
CA SER A 86 15.47 16.15 -31.90
C SER A 86 14.04 16.69 -31.87
N ASP A 87 13.60 17.27 -32.99
CA ASP A 87 12.30 17.92 -33.10
C ASP A 87 11.19 16.86 -33.15
N LEU A 88 11.43 15.74 -33.84
CA LEU A 88 10.53 14.60 -33.86
C LEU A 88 10.35 13.99 -32.46
N VAL A 89 11.44 13.84 -31.71
CA VAL A 89 11.38 13.35 -30.31
C VAL A 89 10.54 14.30 -29.45
N ALA A 90 10.84 15.59 -29.47
CA ALA A 90 10.13 16.59 -28.67
C ALA A 90 8.62 16.61 -28.98
N LYS A 91 8.23 16.51 -30.26
CA LYS A 91 6.82 16.41 -30.66
C LYS A 91 6.13 15.15 -30.13
N LEU A 92 6.80 14.01 -30.19
CA LEU A 92 6.25 12.75 -29.67
C LEU A 92 6.13 12.76 -28.15
N GLU A 93 7.10 13.34 -27.45
CA GLU A 93 7.07 13.48 -25.99
C GLU A 93 5.95 14.42 -25.56
N ALA A 94 5.79 15.57 -26.22
CA ALA A 94 4.67 16.49 -25.98
C ALA A 94 3.32 15.79 -26.22
N ALA A 95 3.21 15.04 -27.32
CA ALA A 95 2.01 14.26 -27.61
C ALA A 95 1.72 13.17 -26.56
N ASP A 96 2.76 12.57 -25.96
CA ASP A 96 2.61 11.60 -24.87
C ASP A 96 2.10 12.24 -23.57
N GLU A 97 2.38 13.52 -23.32
CA GLU A 97 1.85 14.26 -22.15
C GLU A 97 0.39 14.68 -22.35
N GLU A 98 -0.03 14.89 -23.60
CA GLU A 98 -1.40 15.28 -23.97
C GLU A 98 -2.28 14.08 -24.40
N LEU A 99 -1.84 12.84 -24.09
CA LEU A 99 -2.59 11.63 -24.46
C LEU A 99 -3.97 11.60 -23.78
N GLU A 100 -5.00 11.91 -24.55
CA GLU A 100 -6.40 11.79 -24.13
C GLU A 100 -7.00 10.47 -24.64
N PHE A 101 -7.54 9.65 -23.72
CA PHE A 101 -8.26 8.44 -24.10
C PHE A 101 -9.77 8.69 -24.23
N LYS A 102 -10.16 9.54 -25.20
CA LYS A 102 -11.55 10.02 -25.38
C LYS A 102 -12.58 8.90 -25.52
N ARG A 103 -12.18 7.76 -26.08
CA ARG A 103 -13.04 6.62 -26.40
C ARG A 103 -13.01 5.52 -25.34
N PHE A 104 -12.49 5.80 -24.14
CA PHE A 104 -12.46 4.80 -23.08
C PHE A 104 -13.87 4.26 -22.74
N LEU A 105 -14.86 5.15 -22.73
CA LEU A 105 -16.26 4.78 -22.46
C LEU A 105 -16.93 4.08 -23.65
N ASP A 106 -16.36 4.15 -24.85
CA ASP A 106 -16.85 3.40 -26.02
C ASP A 106 -16.46 1.92 -25.95
N LEU A 107 -15.47 1.56 -25.13
CA LEU A 107 -15.07 0.17 -24.95
C LEU A 107 -16.20 -0.62 -24.27
N PRO A 108 -16.36 -1.93 -24.52
CA PRO A 108 -17.26 -2.76 -23.72
C PRO A 108 -16.88 -2.74 -22.23
N THR A 109 -17.87 -2.88 -21.35
CA THR A 109 -17.67 -2.87 -19.89
C THR A 109 -16.63 -3.90 -19.45
N GLU A 110 -16.64 -5.09 -20.05
CA GLU A 110 -15.69 -6.17 -19.75
C GLU A 110 -14.25 -5.77 -20.07
N LEU A 111 -14.05 -4.99 -21.12
CA LEU A 111 -12.73 -4.52 -21.51
C LEU A 111 -12.25 -3.39 -20.59
N ARG A 112 -13.14 -2.45 -20.21
CA ARG A 112 -12.83 -1.43 -19.21
C ARG A 112 -12.44 -2.05 -17.87
N ASP A 113 -13.18 -3.06 -17.42
CA ASP A 113 -12.88 -3.78 -16.19
C ASP A 113 -11.51 -4.48 -16.26
N ARG A 114 -11.18 -5.17 -17.36
CA ARG A 114 -9.86 -5.79 -17.54
C ARG A 114 -8.71 -4.77 -17.51
N ILE A 115 -8.88 -3.63 -18.17
CA ILE A 115 -7.89 -2.55 -18.16
C ILE A 115 -7.72 -2.02 -16.73
N ALA A 116 -8.82 -1.79 -16.03
CA ALA A 116 -8.79 -1.31 -14.65
C ALA A 116 -8.15 -2.32 -13.71
N VAL A 117 -8.50 -3.61 -13.80
CA VAL A 117 -7.90 -4.69 -13.00
C VAL A 117 -6.40 -4.77 -13.25
N PHE A 118 -5.96 -4.65 -14.51
CA PHE A 118 -4.56 -4.61 -14.86
C PHE A 118 -3.85 -3.40 -14.22
N TYR A 119 -4.44 -2.20 -14.35
CA TYR A 119 -3.93 -0.97 -13.73
C TYR A 119 -3.84 -1.09 -12.20
N MET A 120 -4.90 -1.56 -11.55
CA MET A 120 -5.00 -1.72 -10.09
C MET A 120 -4.13 -2.87 -9.56
N GLY A 121 -3.81 -3.87 -10.38
CA GLY A 121 -2.93 -4.98 -10.00
C GLY A 121 -1.49 -4.56 -9.68
N GLY A 122 -1.09 -3.36 -10.09
CA GLY A 122 0.18 -2.72 -9.72
C GLY A 122 0.14 -2.00 -8.37
N PHE A 123 -1.04 -1.72 -7.82
CA PHE A 123 -1.19 -1.02 -6.55
C PHE A 123 -0.59 -1.85 -5.42
N GLY A 124 0.17 -1.19 -4.54
CA GLY A 124 0.84 -1.90 -3.45
C GLY A 124 2.05 -2.74 -3.92
N ARG A 125 2.70 -2.37 -5.03
CA ARG A 125 4.04 -2.88 -5.37
C ARG A 125 5.14 -1.83 -5.20
N GLN A 126 4.79 -0.56 -5.09
CA GLN A 126 5.74 0.54 -5.28
C GLN A 126 6.28 1.17 -3.99
N ASN A 127 5.60 1.07 -2.84
CA ASN A 127 5.95 1.88 -1.67
C ASN A 127 7.02 1.28 -0.72
N PHE A 128 8.06 0.65 -1.24
CA PHE A 128 9.26 0.39 -0.45
C PHE A 128 10.42 1.22 -1.00
N VAL A 129 10.40 2.52 -0.68
CA VAL A 129 11.66 3.17 -0.32
C VAL A 129 12.17 2.37 0.87
N LYS A 130 13.30 1.68 0.72
CA LYS A 130 13.99 1.04 1.83
C LYS A 130 14.11 2.07 2.95
N HIS A 131 13.30 1.96 4.02
CA HIS A 131 13.75 2.51 5.29
C HIS A 131 15.07 1.77 5.58
N PRO A 132 16.19 2.49 5.68
CA PRO A 132 17.47 1.86 5.98
C PRO A 132 17.32 1.24 7.37
N THR A 133 17.02 -0.05 7.42
CA THR A 133 17.02 -0.76 8.69
C THR A 133 18.48 -0.93 9.07
N VAL A 134 18.77 -0.43 10.25
CA VAL A 134 20.03 -0.56 10.98
C VAL A 134 20.52 -2.01 10.86
N SER A 135 21.66 -2.17 10.17
CA SER A 135 22.60 -3.30 10.17
C SER A 135 22.07 -4.75 10.04
N GLY A 136 22.47 -5.43 8.96
CA GLY A 136 22.83 -6.85 9.03
C GLY A 136 22.10 -7.79 8.06
N GLN A 137 22.48 -7.76 6.77
CA GLN A 137 22.63 -8.87 5.81
C GLN A 137 21.60 -10.01 5.62
N LEU A 138 20.53 -10.15 6.41
CA LEU A 138 19.49 -11.17 6.19
C LEU A 138 18.27 -10.66 5.41
N GLN A 139 18.23 -9.37 5.05
CA GLN A 139 17.01 -8.69 4.59
C GLN A 139 16.72 -8.80 3.08
N ALA A 140 17.70 -9.25 2.27
CA ALA A 140 17.57 -9.27 0.82
C ALA A 140 16.59 -10.35 0.32
N ASP A 141 16.53 -11.51 0.97
CA ASP A 141 15.61 -12.62 0.59
C ASP A 141 14.15 -12.39 1.09
N TYR A 142 13.97 -11.50 2.08
CA TYR A 142 12.66 -11.17 2.65
C TYR A 142 11.86 -10.18 1.79
N SER A 143 12.53 -9.32 1.03
CA SER A 143 11.89 -8.36 0.11
C SER A 143 11.12 -9.02 -1.05
N GLU A 144 11.51 -10.23 -1.46
CA GLU A 144 10.79 -10.99 -2.51
C GLU A 144 9.54 -11.71 -1.99
N ARG A 145 9.45 -11.99 -0.69
CA ARG A 145 8.28 -12.60 -0.05
C ARG A 145 7.20 -11.58 0.33
N LEU A 146 7.53 -10.28 0.34
CA LEU A 146 6.64 -9.15 0.64
C LEU A 146 5.74 -8.72 -0.54
N ARG A 147 5.51 -9.57 -1.55
CA ARG A 147 4.85 -9.27 -2.85
C ARG A 147 3.38 -8.81 -2.81
N LEU A 148 2.88 -8.41 -1.65
CA LEU A 148 1.57 -7.82 -1.47
C LEU A 148 1.72 -6.67 -0.49
N ILE A 149 2.29 -5.53 -0.87
CA ILE A 149 2.22 -4.34 -0.01
C ILE A 149 0.74 -3.96 0.00
N GLY A 150 0.12 -3.96 1.17
CA GLY A 150 -1.27 -3.53 1.28
C GLY A 150 -1.36 -2.02 1.10
N LEU A 151 -2.54 -1.56 0.71
CA LEU A 151 -2.87 -0.15 0.65
C LEU A 151 -3.23 0.33 2.05
N ASP A 152 -2.54 1.38 2.50
CA ASP A 152 -2.81 2.06 3.75
C ASP A 152 -3.92 3.08 3.57
N HIS A 153 -5.09 2.76 4.12
CA HIS A 153 -6.24 3.66 4.17
C HIS A 153 -6.58 4.30 2.82
N PRO A 154 -6.58 3.56 1.69
CA PRO A 154 -6.68 4.17 0.38
C PRO A 154 -8.05 4.84 0.20
N THR A 155 -8.02 6.04 -0.35
CA THR A 155 -9.20 6.64 -0.96
C THR A 155 -9.64 5.84 -2.20
N GLN A 156 -10.82 6.15 -2.73
CA GLN A 156 -11.24 5.59 -4.03
C GLN A 156 -10.25 6.00 -5.14
N PRO A 157 -9.89 5.10 -6.08
CA PRO A 157 -8.98 5.42 -7.18
C PRO A 157 -9.45 6.66 -7.93
N PRO A 158 -8.56 7.58 -8.34
CA PRO A 158 -8.95 8.82 -9.00
C PRO A 158 -9.88 8.61 -10.21
N LEU A 159 -9.64 7.55 -10.99
CA LEU A 159 -10.45 7.19 -12.14
C LEU A 159 -11.93 6.94 -11.78
N THR A 160 -12.21 6.50 -10.56
CA THR A 160 -13.58 6.28 -10.07
C THR A 160 -14.21 7.55 -9.50
N ARG A 161 -13.43 8.61 -9.26
CA ARG A 161 -13.94 9.90 -8.73
C ARG A 161 -14.51 10.77 -9.86
N VAL A 162 -13.96 10.65 -11.07
CA VAL A 162 -14.32 11.52 -12.22
C VAL A 162 -15.64 11.13 -12.90
N ASN A 163 -16.07 9.86 -12.83
CA ASN A 163 -17.24 9.39 -13.58
C ASN A 163 -18.05 8.36 -12.77
N ARG A 164 -19.39 8.55 -12.72
CA ARG A 164 -20.31 7.68 -11.96
C ARG A 164 -20.39 6.25 -12.51
N GLN A 165 -20.37 6.08 -13.83
CA GLN A 165 -20.38 4.78 -14.49
C GLN A 165 -19.08 4.02 -14.19
N LEU A 166 -17.92 4.68 -14.33
CA LEU A 166 -16.64 4.07 -13.96
C LEU A 166 -16.60 3.71 -12.47
N ARG A 167 -17.20 4.53 -11.61
CA ARG A 167 -17.32 4.21 -10.18
C ARG A 167 -18.09 2.91 -9.94
N SER A 168 -19.27 2.75 -10.55
CA SER A 168 -20.08 1.54 -10.36
C SER A 168 -19.44 0.28 -10.95
N GLU A 169 -18.69 0.43 -12.04
CA GLU A 169 -18.03 -0.69 -12.73
C GLU A 169 -16.74 -1.11 -12.02
N LEU A 170 -15.91 -0.15 -11.60
CA LEU A 170 -14.52 -0.44 -11.22
C LEU A 170 -14.29 -0.60 -9.72
N LEU A 171 -15.11 0.02 -8.86
CA LEU A 171 -14.95 -0.12 -7.40
C LEU A 171 -15.05 -1.59 -6.93
N PRO A 172 -16.00 -2.42 -7.42
CA PRO A 172 -16.04 -3.83 -7.05
C PRO A 172 -14.71 -4.54 -7.34
N SER A 173 -14.14 -4.32 -8.52
CA SER A 173 -12.85 -4.89 -8.92
C SER A 173 -11.71 -4.36 -8.06
N PHE A 174 -11.67 -3.05 -7.78
CA PHE A 174 -10.67 -2.44 -6.89
C PHE A 174 -10.61 -3.13 -5.52
N TYR A 175 -11.75 -3.23 -4.83
CA TYR A 175 -11.82 -3.85 -3.50
C TYR A 175 -11.60 -5.38 -3.53
N LYS A 176 -11.86 -6.01 -4.67
CA LYS A 176 -11.64 -7.45 -4.88
C LYS A 176 -10.18 -7.78 -5.18
N THR A 177 -9.44 -6.91 -5.87
CA THR A 177 -8.07 -7.20 -6.34
C THR A 177 -7.00 -6.65 -5.41
N CYS A 178 -7.21 -5.46 -4.84
CA CYS A 178 -6.21 -4.84 -3.98
C CYS A 178 -6.16 -5.50 -2.61
N VAL A 179 -5.01 -5.35 -1.94
CA VAL A 179 -4.81 -5.71 -0.54
C VAL A 179 -4.98 -4.45 0.29
N PHE A 180 -5.78 -4.51 1.35
CA PHE A 180 -6.03 -3.37 2.22
C PHE A 180 -5.46 -3.65 3.60
N ASN A 181 -4.63 -2.74 4.09
CA ASN A 181 -4.11 -2.84 5.45
C ASN A 181 -5.17 -2.39 6.45
N MET A 182 -5.36 -3.18 7.49
CA MET A 182 -6.17 -2.88 8.66
C MET A 182 -5.27 -2.97 9.88
N TYR A 183 -5.42 -2.02 10.79
CA TYR A 183 -4.59 -1.89 11.98
C TYR A 183 -5.44 -2.06 13.22
N PHE A 184 -5.06 -3.03 14.06
CA PHE A 184 -5.60 -3.19 15.40
C PHE A 184 -4.50 -2.88 16.41
N CYS A 185 -4.85 -2.15 17.46
CA CYS A 185 -3.92 -1.70 18.47
C CYS A 185 -4.33 -2.22 19.84
N TYR A 186 -3.43 -2.92 20.49
CA TYR A 186 -3.49 -3.18 21.92
C TYR A 186 -2.99 -1.96 22.66
N THR A 187 -3.81 -1.50 23.58
CA THR A 187 -3.50 -0.34 24.41
C THR A 187 -3.66 -0.70 25.87
N TYR A 188 -2.72 -0.20 26.67
CA TYR A 188 -2.71 -0.40 28.10
C TYR A 188 -3.53 0.70 28.76
N ASN A 189 -4.66 0.35 29.38
CA ASN A 189 -5.38 1.31 30.21
C ASN A 189 -4.63 1.40 31.56
N ALA A 190 -3.76 2.41 31.71
CA ALA A 190 -2.96 2.62 32.92
C ALA A 190 -3.75 3.09 34.15
N THR A 191 -5.04 3.41 33.99
CA THR A 191 -5.85 4.12 35.00
C THR A 191 -6.49 3.23 36.07
N GLY A 192 -5.97 2.02 36.33
CA GLY A 192 -6.46 1.23 37.46
C GLY A 192 -5.65 -0.01 37.81
N PRO A 193 -5.91 -0.60 39.01
CA PRO A 193 -5.22 -1.80 39.53
C PRO A 193 -5.49 -3.08 38.71
N ARG A 194 -6.34 -2.99 37.68
CA ARG A 194 -6.60 -4.05 36.69
C ARG A 194 -6.48 -3.45 35.30
N SER A 195 -5.26 -3.05 34.95
CA SER A 195 -4.95 -2.75 33.56
C SER A 195 -5.34 -3.95 32.70
N ARG A 196 -6.26 -3.71 31.76
CA ARG A 196 -6.63 -4.69 30.75
C ARG A 196 -6.15 -4.16 29.42
N GLU A 197 -5.41 -5.00 28.71
CA GLU A 197 -5.06 -4.73 27.33
C GLU A 197 -6.33 -4.80 26.48
N VAL A 198 -6.70 -3.67 25.88
CA VAL A 198 -7.86 -3.60 24.99
C VAL A 198 -7.36 -3.43 23.57
N CYS A 199 -7.67 -4.41 22.74
CA CYS A 199 -7.57 -4.37 21.29
C CYS A 199 -8.64 -3.44 20.74
N ARG A 200 -8.25 -2.36 20.09
CA ARG A 200 -9.15 -1.43 19.41
C ARG A 200 -8.80 -1.38 17.92
N ILE A 201 -9.77 -1.05 17.08
CA ILE A 201 -9.49 -0.69 15.67
C ILE A 201 -8.75 0.64 15.69
N HIS A 202 -7.62 0.73 14.98
CA HIS A 202 -6.87 1.96 14.86
C HIS A 202 -7.74 3.08 14.26
N PRO A 203 -7.61 4.35 14.70
CA PRO A 203 -8.38 5.47 14.17
C PRO A 203 -8.37 5.55 12.64
N ASP A 204 -7.19 5.43 12.00
CA ASP A 204 -7.10 5.52 10.54
C ASP A 204 -7.86 4.39 9.83
N THR A 205 -7.81 3.16 10.37
CA THR A 205 -8.58 2.04 9.81
C THR A 205 -10.08 2.29 9.97
N LYS A 206 -10.51 2.86 11.10
CA LYS A 206 -11.90 3.23 11.34
C LYS A 206 -12.37 4.32 10.37
N ASP A 207 -11.56 5.37 10.18
CA ASP A 207 -11.87 6.48 9.27
C ASP A 207 -11.91 6.01 7.82
N TRP A 208 -10.98 5.15 7.42
CA TRP A 208 -10.99 4.52 6.10
C TRP A 208 -12.25 3.67 5.89
N LEU A 209 -12.61 2.81 6.86
CA LEU A 209 -13.82 1.99 6.80
C LEU A 209 -15.08 2.86 6.60
N GLN A 210 -15.17 4.00 7.28
CA GLN A 210 -16.27 4.96 7.06
C GLN A 210 -16.29 5.51 5.63
N GLN A 211 -15.12 5.77 5.03
CA GLN A 211 -15.00 6.26 3.65
C GLN A 211 -15.31 5.20 2.59
N VAL A 212 -14.99 3.94 2.83
CA VAL A 212 -15.36 2.82 1.94
C VAL A 212 -16.88 2.77 1.75
N GLY A 213 -17.62 2.97 2.85
CA GLY A 213 -19.08 2.93 2.89
C GLY A 213 -19.65 1.51 2.78
N GLY A 214 -20.87 1.32 3.30
CA GLY A 214 -21.49 -0.01 3.39
C GLY A 214 -21.74 -0.68 2.04
N GLY A 215 -21.87 0.09 0.97
CA GLY A 215 -22.06 -0.44 -0.38
C GLY A 215 -20.83 -1.17 -0.93
N ASN A 216 -19.62 -0.78 -0.52
CA ASN A 216 -18.38 -1.27 -1.10
C ASN A 216 -17.62 -2.27 -0.24
N ILE A 217 -17.77 -2.19 1.10
CA ILE A 217 -17.07 -3.10 2.03
C ILE A 217 -17.30 -4.57 1.68
N LYS A 218 -18.49 -4.86 1.14
CA LYS A 218 -18.92 -6.19 0.68
C LYS A 218 -18.05 -6.80 -0.42
N TYR A 219 -17.26 -5.99 -1.13
CA TYR A 219 -16.34 -6.41 -2.19
C TYR A 219 -14.91 -6.66 -1.69
N LEU A 220 -14.57 -6.33 -0.43
CA LEU A 220 -13.25 -6.60 0.12
C LEU A 220 -12.95 -8.11 0.06
N ARG A 221 -11.81 -8.47 -0.52
CA ARG A 221 -11.35 -9.87 -0.57
C ARG A 221 -9.97 -10.11 0.00
N ASN A 222 -9.12 -9.09 0.05
CA ASN A 222 -7.75 -9.25 0.51
C ASN A 222 -7.48 -8.21 1.59
N ILE A 223 -7.39 -8.69 2.82
CA ILE A 223 -7.14 -7.86 4.00
C ILE A 223 -5.79 -8.27 4.54
N ARG A 224 -4.93 -7.30 4.81
CA ARG A 224 -3.74 -7.49 5.61
C ARG A 224 -4.01 -6.88 6.98
N LEU A 225 -4.05 -7.71 8.01
CA LEU A 225 -4.32 -7.30 9.37
C LEU A 225 -3.01 -7.18 10.14
N SER A 226 -2.68 -5.97 10.56
CA SER A 226 -1.55 -5.67 11.43
C SER A 226 -2.03 -5.46 12.85
N VAL A 227 -1.50 -6.26 13.78
CA VAL A 227 -1.77 -6.17 15.21
C VAL A 227 -0.56 -5.55 15.90
N MET A 228 -0.78 -4.37 16.47
CA MET A 228 0.25 -3.53 17.07
C MET A 228 0.05 -3.46 18.58
N PHE A 229 1.14 -3.28 19.31
CA PHE A 229 1.10 -2.93 20.72
C PHE A 229 1.54 -1.48 20.82
N ALA A 230 0.77 -0.64 21.49
CA ALA A 230 1.08 0.77 21.65
C ALA A 230 0.95 1.17 23.11
N ASN A 231 1.94 1.91 23.62
CA ASN A 231 1.89 2.46 24.97
C ASN A 231 0.81 3.56 25.09
N THR A 232 0.49 4.25 23.99
CA THR A 232 -0.60 5.22 23.91
C THR A 232 -1.33 5.13 22.56
N MET A 233 -2.61 5.51 22.53
CA MET A 233 -3.43 5.58 21.30
C MET A 233 -2.93 6.60 20.26
N HIS A 234 -1.98 7.46 20.65
CA HIS A 234 -1.61 8.68 19.92
C HIS A 234 -0.22 8.63 19.29
N THR A 235 0.55 7.57 19.54
CA THR A 235 1.79 7.33 18.78
C THR A 235 1.43 7.18 17.31
N ARG A 236 2.12 7.92 16.44
CA ARG A 236 1.96 7.77 14.98
C ARG A 236 2.26 6.31 14.64
N TYR A 237 1.70 5.83 13.52
CA TYR A 237 1.98 4.48 12.99
C TYR A 237 3.47 4.10 13.00
N GLN A 238 4.34 5.10 12.86
CA GLN A 238 5.79 4.96 12.84
C GLN A 238 6.42 4.56 14.18
N ASP A 239 5.76 4.83 15.32
CA ASP A 239 6.34 4.56 16.65
C ASP A 239 5.79 3.27 17.28
N ALA A 240 4.68 2.74 16.74
CA ALA A 240 4.11 1.48 17.21
C ALA A 240 4.75 0.29 16.47
N SER A 241 5.44 -0.57 17.23
CA SER A 241 6.02 -1.78 16.68
C SER A 241 4.93 -2.82 16.36
N THR A 242 4.84 -3.19 15.09
CA THR A 242 3.83 -4.16 14.58
C THR A 242 4.21 -5.58 14.98
N CYS A 243 3.49 -6.17 15.93
CA CYS A 243 3.86 -7.49 16.44
C CYS A 243 3.43 -8.64 15.54
N PHE A 244 2.26 -8.54 14.91
CA PHE A 244 1.76 -9.60 14.02
C PHE A 244 1.17 -9.00 12.76
N VAL A 245 1.52 -9.56 11.61
CA VAL A 245 0.87 -9.24 10.33
C VAL A 245 0.23 -10.51 9.79
N TYR A 246 -1.05 -10.45 9.43
CA TYR A 246 -1.84 -11.56 8.94
C TYR A 246 -2.43 -11.24 7.57
N ASP A 247 -2.16 -12.08 6.57
CA ASP A 247 -2.84 -11.99 5.27
C ASP A 247 -4.15 -12.81 5.30
N LEU A 248 -5.28 -12.16 5.04
CA LEU A 248 -6.62 -12.76 5.02
C LEU A 248 -7.16 -12.69 3.59
N ARG A 249 -7.47 -13.87 3.01
CA ARG A 249 -8.00 -14.00 1.65
C ARG A 249 -9.39 -14.65 1.67
N ILE A 250 -10.39 -13.85 1.32
CA ILE A 250 -11.80 -14.26 1.22
C ILE A 250 -12.05 -14.78 -0.21
N ASP A 251 -12.86 -15.83 -0.34
CA ASP A 251 -13.15 -16.58 -1.57
C ASP A 251 -11.93 -17.20 -2.26
N ALA A 252 -10.77 -17.23 -1.59
CA ALA A 252 -9.60 -17.95 -2.09
C ALA A 252 -9.76 -19.48 -1.90
N PRO A 253 -9.15 -20.31 -2.75
CA PRO A 253 -9.05 -21.74 -2.50
C PRO A 253 -8.46 -22.01 -1.11
N LYS A 254 -8.87 -23.08 -0.41
CA LYS A 254 -8.41 -23.37 0.97
C LYS A 254 -6.90 -23.26 1.18
N LYS A 255 -6.10 -23.70 0.19
CA LYS A 255 -4.62 -23.61 0.21
C LYS A 255 -4.06 -22.18 0.11
N ARG A 256 -4.88 -21.22 -0.36
CA ARG A 256 -4.58 -19.80 -0.58
C ARG A 256 -5.33 -18.87 0.36
N GLN A 257 -6.17 -19.38 1.26
CA GLN A 257 -6.70 -18.63 2.42
C GLN A 257 -5.57 -18.37 3.46
N ALA A 258 -4.33 -18.33 2.99
CA ALA A 258 -3.11 -18.48 3.77
C ALA A 258 -3.01 -17.32 4.75
N LEU A 259 -3.07 -17.68 6.03
CA LEU A 259 -2.68 -16.82 7.11
C LEU A 259 -1.16 -16.89 7.24
N THR A 260 -0.45 -15.93 6.68
CA THR A 260 0.98 -15.79 6.97
C THR A 260 1.11 -14.84 8.15
N SER A 261 1.65 -15.30 9.27
CA SER A 261 2.04 -14.43 10.39
C SER A 261 3.48 -13.97 10.21
N PHE A 262 3.74 -12.67 10.28
CA PHE A 262 5.09 -12.11 10.37
C PHE A 262 5.24 -11.28 11.65
N GLU A 263 6.45 -11.27 12.24
CA GLU A 263 6.77 -10.55 13.46
C GLU A 263 7.76 -9.40 13.20
N TRP A 264 7.39 -8.16 13.58
CA TRP A 264 8.34 -7.03 13.62
C TRP A 264 8.60 -6.62 15.07
N GLY A 265 9.82 -6.88 15.54
CA GLY A 265 10.33 -6.34 16.80
C GLY A 265 9.84 -7.07 18.05
N GLN A 266 10.77 -7.41 18.94
CA GLN A 266 10.44 -7.94 20.26
C GLN A 266 10.25 -6.78 21.24
N TRP A 267 9.07 -6.67 21.85
CA TRP A 267 8.72 -5.68 22.88
C TRP A 267 9.31 -6.04 24.26
N GLY A 268 10.52 -6.59 24.29
CA GLY A 268 11.09 -7.19 25.50
C GLY A 268 10.23 -8.33 26.08
N ARG A 269 9.29 -8.88 25.29
CA ARG A 269 8.52 -10.07 25.64
C ARG A 269 9.28 -11.31 25.16
N PRO A 270 9.23 -12.43 25.90
CA PRO A 270 9.88 -13.67 25.47
C PRO A 270 9.20 -14.23 24.21
N GLU A 271 9.94 -14.92 23.36
CA GLU A 271 9.45 -15.56 22.12
C GLU A 271 8.21 -16.45 22.36
N SER A 272 8.20 -17.18 23.48
CA SER A 272 7.07 -18.01 23.91
C SER A 272 5.73 -17.26 24.03
N PHE A 273 5.75 -15.96 24.34
CA PHE A 273 4.55 -15.12 24.34
C PHE A 273 3.97 -15.00 22.93
N TYR A 274 4.83 -14.74 21.95
CA TYR A 274 4.43 -14.55 20.56
C TYR A 274 3.91 -15.85 19.94
N ASP A 275 4.57 -16.97 20.21
CA ASP A 275 4.10 -18.29 19.77
C ASP A 275 2.74 -18.65 20.37
N ALA A 276 2.54 -18.39 21.67
CA ALA A 276 1.25 -18.62 22.32
C ALA A 276 0.14 -17.70 21.80
N ALA A 277 0.46 -16.44 21.50
CA ALA A 277 -0.48 -15.52 20.85
C ALA A 277 -0.85 -16.01 19.44
N ARG A 278 0.14 -16.36 18.62
CA ARG A 278 -0.05 -16.88 17.26
C ARG A 278 -0.95 -18.12 17.27
N ALA A 279 -0.64 -19.09 18.15
CA ALA A 279 -1.40 -20.34 18.28
C ALA A 279 -2.88 -20.13 18.63
N ARG A 280 -3.24 -19.00 19.25
CA ARG A 280 -4.63 -18.63 19.58
C ARG A 280 -5.31 -17.79 18.50
N VAL A 281 -4.59 -16.79 17.97
CA VAL A 281 -5.13 -15.86 16.97
C VAL A 281 -5.39 -16.58 15.65
N GLU A 282 -4.47 -17.43 15.19
CA GLU A 282 -4.56 -18.05 13.88
C GLU A 282 -5.82 -18.92 13.69
N PRO A 283 -6.20 -19.82 14.61
CA PRO A 283 -7.47 -20.54 14.54
C PRO A 283 -8.69 -19.62 14.49
N ALA A 284 -8.69 -18.55 15.29
CA ALA A 284 -9.80 -17.61 15.34
C ALA A 284 -9.96 -16.84 14.01
N LEU A 285 -8.84 -16.41 13.41
CA LEU A 285 -8.83 -15.76 12.10
C LEU A 285 -9.26 -16.73 10.98
N LYS A 286 -8.81 -18.00 11.03
CA LYS A 286 -9.26 -19.04 10.08
C LYS A 286 -10.75 -19.31 10.19
N GLN A 287 -11.28 -19.36 11.41
CA GLN A 287 -12.70 -19.54 11.66
C GLN A 287 -13.50 -18.34 11.12
N TRP A 288 -13.04 -17.10 11.37
CA TRP A 288 -13.64 -15.90 10.79
C TRP A 288 -13.67 -15.96 9.26
N VAL A 289 -12.55 -16.26 8.60
CA VAL A 289 -12.49 -16.40 7.12
C VAL A 289 -13.46 -17.47 6.63
N LYS A 290 -13.56 -18.60 7.32
CA LYS A 290 -14.50 -19.68 6.99
C LYS A 290 -15.96 -19.21 7.07
N GLU A 291 -16.34 -18.50 8.12
CA GLU A 291 -17.70 -17.96 8.30
C GLU A 291 -18.06 -16.95 7.20
N ILE A 292 -17.13 -16.07 6.83
CA ILE A 292 -17.33 -15.13 5.73
C ILE A 292 -17.50 -15.87 4.39
N ASN A 293 -16.70 -16.92 4.14
CA ASN A 293 -16.72 -17.66 2.88
C ASN A 293 -18.01 -18.46 2.65
N ILE A 294 -18.68 -18.90 3.73
CA ILE A 294 -19.93 -19.67 3.63
C ILE A 294 -21.11 -18.80 3.14
N ARG A 295 -21.03 -17.48 3.30
CA ARG A 295 -22.10 -16.57 2.86
C ARG A 295 -22.28 -16.62 1.35
N GLU A 296 -23.53 -16.71 0.90
CA GLU A 296 -23.85 -16.71 -0.53
C GLU A 296 -23.73 -15.31 -1.16
N GLY A 297 -23.46 -15.28 -2.47
CA GLY A 297 -23.42 -14.05 -3.26
C GLY A 297 -22.13 -13.24 -3.19
N GLN A 298 -22.15 -12.04 -3.79
CA GLN A 298 -20.98 -11.15 -3.90
C GLN A 298 -20.74 -10.31 -2.64
N ALA A 299 -21.67 -10.32 -1.68
CA ALA A 299 -21.63 -9.47 -0.50
C ALA A 299 -21.08 -10.20 0.73
N LYS A 300 -19.76 -10.38 0.77
CA LYS A 300 -19.10 -11.24 1.78
C LYS A 300 -18.89 -10.52 3.11
N VAL A 301 -18.16 -9.41 3.08
CA VAL A 301 -17.75 -8.65 4.28
C VAL A 301 -18.75 -7.53 4.60
N ARG A 302 -18.99 -7.31 5.89
CA ARG A 302 -19.85 -6.28 6.48
C ARG A 302 -19.04 -5.54 7.55
N PHE A 303 -19.54 -4.39 8.01
CA PHE A 303 -18.84 -3.62 9.06
C PHE A 303 -18.77 -4.40 10.37
N GLU A 304 -19.83 -5.13 10.71
CA GLU A 304 -19.91 -5.95 11.91
C GLU A 304 -18.88 -7.08 11.89
N ASP A 305 -18.46 -7.53 10.69
CA ASP A 305 -17.43 -8.56 10.57
C ASP A 305 -16.05 -8.04 10.95
N VAL A 306 -15.75 -6.76 10.70
CA VAL A 306 -14.48 -6.16 11.12
C VAL A 306 -14.42 -6.06 12.64
N GLU A 307 -15.56 -5.76 13.27
CA GLU A 307 -15.67 -5.79 14.73
C GLU A 307 -15.57 -7.24 15.27
N GLY A 308 -16.17 -8.22 14.60
CA GLY A 308 -15.99 -9.64 14.91
C GLY A 308 -14.53 -10.09 14.76
N LEU A 309 -13.83 -9.60 13.74
CA LEU A 309 -12.39 -9.82 13.53
C LEU A 309 -11.58 -9.23 14.69
N ARG A 310 -11.89 -8.00 15.13
CA ARG A 310 -11.27 -7.37 16.30
C ARG A 310 -11.53 -8.16 17.58
N GLN A 311 -12.76 -8.65 17.78
CA GLN A 311 -13.11 -9.48 18.93
C GLN A 311 -12.36 -10.81 18.94
N ALA A 312 -12.25 -11.48 17.78
CA ALA A 312 -11.47 -12.71 17.63
C ALA A 312 -10.00 -12.49 18.02
N VAL A 313 -9.39 -11.38 17.59
CA VAL A 313 -8.05 -10.98 18.01
C VAL A 313 -8.03 -10.69 19.50
N GLN A 314 -8.91 -9.82 20.01
CA GLN A 314 -9.01 -9.48 21.44
C GLN A 314 -9.03 -10.71 22.35
N SER A 315 -9.93 -11.66 22.09
CA SER A 315 -10.11 -12.86 22.90
C SER A 315 -8.89 -13.79 22.86
N SER A 316 -8.12 -13.76 21.76
CA SER A 316 -6.91 -14.55 21.62
C SER A 316 -5.75 -14.05 22.48
N PHE A 317 -5.78 -12.77 22.89
CA PHE A 317 -4.80 -12.20 23.82
C PHE A 317 -5.32 -12.09 25.26
N GLN A 318 -6.61 -12.36 25.48
CA GLN A 318 -7.20 -12.44 26.83
C GLN A 318 -6.88 -13.79 27.49
N ASP A 319 -5.62 -14.02 27.91
CA ASP A 319 -5.26 -15.13 28.82
C ASP A 319 -3.80 -15.04 29.31
N PRO A 320 -3.35 -15.81 30.33
CA PRO A 320 -3.59 -15.75 31.77
C PRO A 320 -2.46 -15.00 32.51
N TRP A 321 -1.47 -14.45 31.79
CA TRP A 321 -0.23 -13.89 32.34
C TRP A 321 -0.38 -12.56 33.08
N ALA A 322 -1.59 -11.98 33.09
CA ALA A 322 -1.94 -10.82 33.92
C ALA A 322 -1.72 -11.06 35.42
N THR A 323 -1.53 -12.31 35.86
CA THR A 323 -1.27 -12.66 37.26
C THR A 323 0.21 -12.83 37.60
N GLY A 324 1.13 -12.92 36.63
CA GLY A 324 2.53 -13.32 36.87
C GLY A 324 3.62 -12.29 36.53
N TYR A 325 3.36 -11.36 35.60
CA TYR A 325 4.38 -10.42 35.09
C TYR A 325 4.19 -8.97 35.52
N SER A 326 3.30 -8.68 36.49
CA SER A 326 3.04 -7.32 36.98
C SER A 326 4.26 -6.64 37.64
N ASN A 327 5.35 -7.37 37.89
CA ASN A 327 6.53 -6.87 38.61
C ASN A 327 7.77 -6.67 37.75
N VAL A 328 7.72 -6.92 36.43
CA VAL A 328 8.80 -6.45 35.56
C VAL A 328 8.56 -4.97 35.35
N ALA A 329 9.18 -4.15 36.22
CA ALA A 329 9.22 -2.72 36.05
C ALA A 329 9.76 -2.44 34.66
N TYR A 330 8.89 -1.99 33.74
CA TYR A 330 9.36 -1.39 32.52
C TYR A 330 10.28 -0.26 32.95
N PRO A 331 11.54 -0.21 32.46
CA PRO A 331 12.37 0.94 32.70
C PRO A 331 11.55 2.13 32.21
N GLN A 332 11.16 3.01 33.12
CA GLN A 332 10.65 4.31 32.76
C GLN A 332 11.83 4.97 32.06
N THR A 333 11.90 4.84 30.74
CA THR A 333 12.67 5.75 29.92
C THR A 333 12.05 7.10 30.21
N LYS A 334 12.70 7.85 31.11
CA LYS A 334 12.48 9.28 31.24
C LYS A 334 12.72 9.83 29.84
N PHE A 335 11.64 10.09 29.12
CA PHE A 335 11.69 11.11 28.09
C PHE A 335 11.96 12.38 28.90
N GLU A 336 13.24 12.74 28.97
CA GLU A 336 13.61 14.09 29.35
C GLU A 336 12.96 14.95 28.28
N ASP A 337 11.91 15.68 28.68
CA ASP A 337 11.37 16.79 27.91
C ASP A 337 12.56 17.72 27.67
N SER A 338 13.15 17.63 26.48
CA SER A 338 14.09 18.63 26.02
C SER A 338 13.25 19.85 25.69
N ASP A 339 12.98 20.64 26.72
CA ASP A 339 12.64 22.05 26.57
C ASP A 339 13.85 22.72 25.88
N GLU A 340 13.88 22.69 24.56
CA GLU A 340 14.64 23.67 23.78
C GLU A 340 13.95 25.01 24.02
N GLU A 341 14.41 25.71 25.06
CA GLU A 341 14.24 27.15 25.23
C GLU A 341 14.85 27.84 24.00
N ASP A 342 13.99 28.41 23.15
CA ASP A 342 14.34 29.44 22.20
C ASP A 342 14.76 30.69 23.00
N ASP A 343 16.07 30.84 23.27
CA ASP A 343 16.68 32.10 23.71
C ASP A 343 17.20 32.90 22.50
N GLU A 344 16.56 34.07 22.33
CA GLU A 344 16.98 35.35 21.69
C GLU A 344 17.68 35.41 20.32
#